data_AF-A0A6F8TSK1-F1
#
_entry.id   AF-A0A6F8TSK1-F1
#
_cell.length_a   1.000
_cell.length_b   1.000
_cell.length_c   1.000
_cell.angle_alpha   90.00
_cell.angle_beta   90.00
_cell.angle_gamma   90.00
#
_symmetry.space_group_name_H-M   'P 1'
#
loop_
_entity.id
_entity.type
_entity.pdbx_description
1 polymer ?
#
loop_
_entity_poly.entity_id
_entity_poly.type
_entity_poly.pdbx_seq_one_letter_code
_entity_poly.pdbx_strand_id
1 'polypeptide(L)' 'MKRFLGRNAHWLLFFIVGLSLLTGFTFMKNSVQGIIAGIFGLVGFAGAAYLAFFMERKKRT' A
#
# COMPACT_ATOMS: atom_id res chain seq x y z
N MET A 1 -5.50 7.69 -23.59
CA MET A 1 -4.49 7.49 -22.52
C MET A 1 -4.98 7.90 -21.12
N LYS A 2 -5.62 9.07 -20.95
CA LYS A 2 -6.09 9.57 -19.62
C LYS A 2 -7.06 8.64 -18.86
N ARG A 3 -7.98 7.95 -19.56
CA ARG A 3 -8.94 7.01 -18.95
C ARG A 3 -8.29 5.73 -18.41
N PHE A 4 -7.20 5.25 -19.01
CA PHE A 4 -6.52 4.03 -18.56
C PHE A 4 -5.69 4.27 -17.29
N LEU A 5 -4.99 5.40 -17.22
CA LEU A 5 -4.26 5.80 -16.02
C LEU A 5 -5.23 6.02 -14.85
N GLY A 6 -6.34 6.75 -15.03
CA GLY A 6 -7.32 6.93 -13.95
C GLY A 6 -8.01 5.63 -13.50
N ARG A 7 -8.07 4.61 -14.38
CA ARG A 7 -8.69 3.30 -14.09
C ARG A 7 -7.78 2.40 -13.26
N ASN A 8 -6.46 2.47 -13.46
CA ASN A 8 -5.46 1.55 -12.87
C ASN A 8 -4.47 2.22 -11.89
N ALA A 9 -4.45 3.55 -11.77
CA ALA A 9 -3.54 4.27 -10.88
C ALA A 9 -3.65 3.81 -9.42
N HIS A 10 -4.84 3.40 -8.98
CA HIS A 10 -5.06 2.89 -7.63
C HIS A 10 -4.36 1.55 -7.38
N TRP A 11 -4.32 0.66 -8.37
CA TRP A 11 -3.54 -0.57 -8.32
C TRP A 11 -2.04 -0.30 -8.37
N LEU A 12 -1.61 0.71 -9.15
CA LEU A 12 -0.21 1.13 -9.19
C LEU A 12 0.26 1.67 -7.83
N LEU A 13 -0.54 2.54 -7.20
CA LEU A 13 -0.31 3.03 -5.84
C LEU A 13 -0.22 1.88 -4.84
N PHE A 14 -1.15 0.92 -4.92
CA PHE A 14 -1.13 -0.25 -4.07
C PHE A 14 0.16 -1.06 -4.23
N PHE A 15 0.62 -1.27 -5.47
CA PHE A 15 1.87 -1.96 -5.77
C PHE A 15 3.10 -1.23 -5.23
N ILE A 16 3.15 0.10 -5.38
CA ILE A 16 4.25 0.94 -4.89
C ILE A 16 4.33 0.89 -3.36
N VAL A 17 3.19 0.98 -2.67
CA VAL A 17 3.15 0.91 -1.20
C VAL A 17 3.54 -0.49 -0.72
N GLY A 18 3.09 -1.56 -1.39
CA GLY A 18 3.48 -2.93 -1.07
C GLY A 18 4.98 -3.19 -1.26
N LEU A 19 5.58 -2.70 -2.35
CA LEU A 19 7.02 -2.81 -2.58
C LEU A 19 7.85 -2.00 -1.56
N SER A 20 7.37 -0.82 -1.18
CA SER A 20 7.99 0.01 -0.13
C SER A 20 7.93 -0.70 1.23
N LEU A 21 6.85 -1.41 1.53
CA LEU A 21 6.72 -2.19 2.75
C LEU A 21 7.67 -3.39 2.76
N LEU A 22 7.74 -4.14 1.66
CA LEU A 22 8.62 -5.30 1.51
C LEU A 22 10.10 -4.92 1.68
N THR A 23 10.52 -3.84 1.02
CA THR A 23 11.88 -3.31 1.18
C THR A 23 12.13 -2.87 2.62
N GLY A 24 11.19 -2.16 3.25
CA GLY A 24 11.29 -1.81 4.68
C GLY A 24 11.45 -3.04 5.59
N PHE A 25 10.76 -4.14 5.31
CA PHE A 25 10.90 -5.40 6.03
C PHE A 25 12.26 -6.07 5.83
N THR A 26 12.84 -6.01 4.63
CA THR A 26 14.17 -6.59 4.36
C THR A 26 15.31 -5.89 5.11
N PHE A 27 15.16 -4.59 5.41
CA PHE A 27 16.13 -3.81 6.18
C PHE A 27 15.81 -3.72 7.67
N MET A 28 14.75 -4.41 8.12
CA MET A 28 14.28 -4.35 9.49
C MET A 28 15.27 -5.07 10.42
N LYS A 29 15.91 -4.29 11.30
CA LYS A 29 16.70 -4.85 12.41
C LYS A 29 15.78 -5.24 13.56
N ASN A 30 16.15 -6.27 14.34
CA ASN A 30 15.49 -6.67 15.60
C ASN A 30 15.74 -5.64 16.73
N SER A 31 15.42 -4.39 16.46
CA SER A 31 15.39 -3.29 17.41
C SER A 31 13.94 -2.90 17.65
N VAL A 32 13.65 -2.34 18.83
CA VAL A 32 12.30 -1.83 19.18
C VAL A 32 11.79 -0.84 18.13
N GLN A 33 12.68 -0.01 17.56
CA GLN A 33 12.33 0.90 16.46
C GLN A 33 11.90 0.16 15.19
N GLY A 34 12.55 -0.97 14.88
CA GLY A 34 12.19 -1.82 13.75
C GLY A 34 10.79 -2.40 13.93
N ILE A 35 10.48 -2.93 15.12
CA ILE A 35 9.16 -3.48 15.45
C ILE A 35 8.06 -2.41 15.29
N ILE A 36 8.29 -1.21 15.83
CA ILE A 36 7.35 -0.08 15.70
C ILE A 36 7.16 0.30 14.23
N ALA A 37 8.24 0.42 13.46
CA ALA A 37 8.18 0.72 12.03
C ALA A 37 7.42 -0.35 11.23
N GLY A 38 7.59 -1.63 11.58
CA GLY A 38 6.86 -2.74 10.97
C GLY A 38 5.35 -2.68 11.24
N ILE A 39 4.94 -2.39 12.48
CA ILE A 39 3.52 -2.24 12.84
C ILE A 39 2.89 -1.05 12.12
N PHE A 40 3.52 0.12 12.17
CA PHE A 40 3.03 1.31 11.47
C PHE A 40 2.99 1.11 9.95
N GLY A 41 3.98 0.42 9.39
CA GLY A 41 3.99 0.02 7.99
C GLY A 41 2.78 -0.85 7.64
N LEU A 42 2.51 -1.90 8.43
CA LEU A 42 1.38 -2.80 8.21
C LEU A 42 0.03 -2.06 8.28
N VAL A 43 -0.14 -1.16 9.25
CA VAL A 43 -1.36 -0.34 9.37
C VAL A 43 -1.52 0.58 8.15
N GLY A 44 -0.44 1.21 7.70
CA GLY A 44 -0.44 2.03 6.49
C GLY A 44 -0.77 1.23 5.23
N PHE A 45 -0.22 0.02 5.10
CA PHE A 45 -0.51 -0.89 3.99
C PHE A 45 -1.98 -1.36 4.00
N ALA A 46 -2.52 -1.71 5.17
CA ALA A 46 -3.93 -2.07 5.31
C ALA A 46 -4.86 -0.90 4.93
N GLY A 47 -4.51 0.33 5.32
CA GLY A 47 -5.23 1.53 4.90
C GLY A 47 -5.20 1.75 3.39
N ALA A 48 -4.03 1.59 2.76
CA ALA A 48 -3.90 1.69 1.31
C ALA A 48 -4.68 0.57 0.58
N ALA A 49 -4.69 -0.65 1.12
CA ALA A 49 -5.48 -1.77 0.61
C ALA A 49 -6.98 -1.46 0.64
N TYR A 50 -7.46 -0.98 1.78
CA TYR A 50 -8.86 -0.60 1.95
C TYR A 50 -9.26 0.49 0.95
N LEU A 51 -8.43 1.53 0.81
CA LEU A 51 -8.72 2.64 -0.11
C LEU A 51 -8.78 2.16 -1.57
N ALA A 52 -7.83 1.32 -1.98
CA ALA A 52 -7.80 0.74 -3.32
C ALA A 52 -9.06 -0.10 -3.59
N PHE A 53 -9.46 -0.94 -2.62
CA PHE A 53 -10.66 -1.77 -2.74
C PHE A 53 -11.96 -0.95 -2.75
N PHE A 54 -12.03 0.08 -1.91
CA PHE A 54 -13.17 1.00 -1.86
C PHE A 54 -13.37 1.75 -3.18
N MET A 55 -12.28 2.23 -3.79
CA MET A 55 -12.35 2.92 -5.08
C MET A 55 -12.69 1.97 -6.22
N GLU A 56 -12.23 0.72 -6.19
CA GLU A 56 -12.64 -0.29 -7.18
C GLU A 56 -14.13 -0.60 -7.07
N ARG A 57 -14.66 -0.75 -5.85
CA ARG A 57 -16.10 -0.89 -5.58
C ARG A 57 -16.89 0.29 -6.11
N LYS A 58 -16.52 1.53 -5.75
CA LYS A 58 -17.21 2.76 -6.15
C LYS A 58 -17.22 2.98 -7.68
N LYS A 59 -16.27 2.38 -8.39
CA LYS A 59 -16.12 2.48 -9.84
C LYS A 59 -16.88 1.39 -10.61
N ARG A 60 -17.32 0.32 -9.92
CA ARG A 60 -18.19 -0.72 -10.50
C ARG A 60 -19.68 -0.50 -10.25
N THR A 61 -20.05 0.34 -9.27
CA THR A 61 -21.42 0.83 -9.05
C THR A 61 -21.71 2.02 -9.96
#